data_AF-A0A7H0I7X0-F1
#
_entry.id   AF-A0A7H0I7X0-F1
#
_cell.length_a   1.000
_cell.length_b   1.000
_cell.length_c   1.000
_cell.angle_alpha   90.00
_cell.angle_beta   90.00
_cell.angle_gamma   90.00
#
_symmetry.space_group_name_H-M   'P 1'
#
loop_
_entity.id
_entity.type
_entity.pdbx_description
1 polymer ?
#
loop_
_entity_poly.entity_id
_entity_poly.type
_entity_poly.pdbx_seq_one_letter_code
_entity_poly.pdbx_strand_id
1 'polypeptide(L)'
;MISNPNRQCTVELQALPARIGQVRRIVTAHLRYWQLDPLIDRAALGVTELLANVHRHARPDKTCVVEMELLHGALTVSVHDGDPRLPVMTRADDTGDPGDIDALATCGRGLALVAAVSESWGARSEGESGKVVWFTLSVPGAVGGGGNVMGDVPLRELAAPQSVAEPQRWAARV
;
A
#
# COMPACT_ATOMS: atom_id res chain seq x y z
N MET A 1 11.83 -30.60 -9.73
CA MET A 1 11.60 -29.19 -10.06
C MET A 1 10.54 -28.72 -9.08
N ILE A 2 10.98 -28.14 -7.97
CA ILE A 2 10.15 -27.96 -6.77
C ILE A 2 9.33 -26.69 -6.96
N SER A 3 8.01 -26.85 -6.85
CA SER A 3 7.00 -25.83 -7.07
C SER A 3 7.33 -24.51 -6.37
N ASN A 4 7.18 -23.41 -7.11
CA ASN A 4 7.23 -22.05 -6.59
C ASN A 4 6.31 -21.98 -5.36
N PRO A 5 6.80 -21.66 -4.13
CA PRO A 5 5.90 -21.48 -3.01
C PRO A 5 4.96 -20.33 -3.39
N ASN A 6 3.65 -20.50 -3.17
CA ASN A 6 2.66 -19.47 -3.52
C ASN A 6 3.07 -18.14 -2.87
N ARG A 7 3.60 -17.21 -3.69
CA ARG A 7 4.05 -15.87 -3.30
C ARG A 7 2.91 -14.86 -3.40
N GLN A 8 1.68 -15.37 -3.34
CA GLN A 8 0.45 -14.61 -3.26
C GLN A 8 -0.34 -15.03 -2.03
N CYS A 9 -1.01 -14.07 -1.40
CA CYS A 9 -1.94 -14.29 -0.29
C CYS A 9 -3.12 -13.34 -0.46
N THR A 10 -4.33 -13.87 -0.33
CA THR A 10 -5.57 -13.10 -0.46
C THR A 10 -6.42 -13.31 0.78
N VAL A 11 -6.95 -12.22 1.33
CA VAL A 11 -7.81 -12.23 2.51
C VAL A 11 -9.03 -11.38 2.23
N GLU A 12 -10.20 -12.00 2.19
CA GLU A 12 -11.48 -11.31 2.14
C GLU A 12 -11.98 -11.03 3.56
N LEU A 13 -12.47 -9.81 3.78
CA LEU A 13 -12.99 -9.40 5.08
C LEU A 13 -13.94 -8.22 4.98
N GLN A 14 -14.60 -7.93 6.09
CA GLN A 14 -15.11 -6.59 6.36
C GLN A 14 -14.10 -5.81 7.18
N ALA A 15 -13.74 -4.61 6.73
CA ALA A 15 -12.80 -3.71 7.41
C ALA A 15 -13.42 -3.12 8.69
N LEU A 16 -13.61 -3.95 9.71
CA LEU A 16 -14.04 -3.58 11.05
C LEU A 16 -12.83 -3.59 11.99
N PRO A 17 -12.77 -2.74 13.03
CA PRO A 17 -11.58 -2.61 13.89
C PRO A 17 -11.01 -3.95 14.41
N ALA A 18 -11.88 -4.88 14.82
CA ALA A 18 -11.47 -6.21 15.27
C ALA A 18 -10.85 -7.07 14.15
N ARG A 19 -11.34 -6.94 12.91
CA ARG A 19 -10.85 -7.67 11.73
C ARG A 19 -9.54 -7.07 11.20
N ILE A 20 -9.36 -5.75 11.29
CA ILE A 20 -8.09 -5.09 10.92
C ILE A 20 -6.93 -5.66 11.75
N GLY A 21 -7.14 -5.81 13.06
CA GLY A 21 -6.14 -6.45 13.93
C GLY A 21 -5.84 -7.90 13.57
N GLN A 22 -6.82 -8.65 13.03
CA GLN A 22 -6.60 -10.00 12.51
C GLN A 22 -5.77 -9.99 11.22
N VAL A 23 -6.09 -9.11 10.27
CA VAL A 23 -5.31 -8.99 9.02
C VAL A 23 -3.87 -8.63 9.31
N ARG A 24 -3.60 -7.70 10.24
CA ARG A 24 -2.23 -7.37 10.63
C ARG A 24 -1.43 -8.61 11.07
N ARG A 25 -2.06 -9.52 11.82
CA ARG A 25 -1.44 -10.79 12.25
C ARG A 25 -1.24 -11.75 11.06
N ILE A 26 -2.20 -11.83 10.15
CA ILE A 26 -2.11 -12.67 8.94
C ILE A 26 -0.96 -12.19 8.05
N VAL A 27 -0.89 -10.89 7.76
CA VAL A 27 0.21 -10.26 7.00
C VAL A 27 1.55 -10.55 7.65
N THR A 28 1.67 -10.35 8.97
CA THR A 28 2.90 -10.66 9.72
C THR A 28 3.30 -12.13 9.58
N ALA A 29 2.35 -13.06 9.71
CA ALA A 29 2.62 -14.50 9.60
C ALA A 29 3.07 -14.90 8.18
N HIS A 30 2.43 -14.35 7.14
CA HIS A 30 2.81 -14.61 5.76
C HIS A 30 4.20 -14.06 5.43
N LEU A 31 4.54 -12.86 5.89
CA LEU A 31 5.86 -12.29 5.65
C LEU A 31 6.97 -13.08 6.34
N ARG A 32 6.73 -13.60 7.55
CA ARG A 32 7.65 -14.55 8.19
C ARG A 32 7.79 -15.85 7.40
N TYR A 33 6.69 -16.39 6.91
CA TYR A 33 6.70 -17.58 6.06
C TYR A 33 7.50 -17.37 4.76
N TRP A 34 7.42 -16.17 4.18
CA TRP A 34 8.21 -15.76 3.02
C TRP A 34 9.63 -15.28 3.35
N GLN A 35 10.04 -15.30 4.62
CA GLN A 35 11.36 -14.84 5.10
C GLN A 35 11.63 -13.36 4.80
N LEU A 36 10.59 -12.54 4.93
CA LEU A 36 10.59 -11.09 4.71
C LEU A 36 10.42 -10.30 6.02
N ASP A 37 11.04 -10.77 7.09
CA ASP A 37 10.98 -10.14 8.42
C ASP A 37 11.25 -8.62 8.42
N PRO A 38 12.22 -8.09 7.65
CA PRO A 38 12.47 -6.65 7.58
C PRO A 38 11.31 -5.81 7.05
N LEU A 39 10.34 -6.41 6.36
CA LEU A 39 9.19 -5.71 5.77
C LEU A 39 7.95 -5.71 6.67
N ILE A 40 7.96 -6.47 7.79
CA ILE A 40 6.78 -6.70 8.62
C ILE A 40 6.17 -5.39 9.11
N ASP A 41 6.96 -4.51 9.73
CA ASP A 41 6.44 -3.30 10.36
C ASP A 41 5.86 -2.33 9.32
N ARG A 42 6.56 -2.16 8.18
CA ARG A 42 6.12 -1.30 7.07
C ARG A 42 4.84 -1.83 6.43
N ALA A 43 4.78 -3.14 6.15
CA ALA A 43 3.61 -3.78 5.55
C ALA A 43 2.40 -3.77 6.50
N ALA A 44 2.62 -4.08 7.78
CA ALA A 44 1.61 -4.07 8.81
C ALA A 44 1.01 -2.67 9.04
N LEU A 45 1.84 -1.63 9.01
CA LEU A 45 1.37 -0.24 9.08
C LEU A 45 0.58 0.12 7.83
N GLY A 46 1.15 -0.09 6.63
CA GLY A 46 0.51 0.26 5.37
C GLY A 46 -0.86 -0.39 5.21
N VAL A 47 -0.97 -1.70 5.45
CA VAL A 47 -2.27 -2.41 5.37
C VAL A 47 -3.26 -1.92 6.42
N THR A 48 -2.80 -1.53 7.61
CA THR A 48 -3.67 -0.99 8.66
C THR A 48 -4.27 0.34 8.24
N GLU A 49 -3.46 1.24 7.67
CA GLU A 49 -3.94 2.54 7.18
C GLU A 49 -4.90 2.40 5.99
N LEU A 50 -4.61 1.50 5.04
CA LEU A 50 -5.53 1.22 3.93
C LEU A 50 -6.86 0.65 4.41
N LEU A 51 -6.85 -0.32 5.33
CA LEU A 51 -8.08 -0.86 5.90
C LEU A 51 -8.84 0.13 6.78
N ALA A 52 -8.15 1.02 7.50
CA ALA A 52 -8.78 2.11 8.23
C ALA A 52 -9.48 3.08 7.26
N ASN A 53 -8.91 3.32 6.08
CA ASN A 53 -9.56 4.12 5.04
C ASN A 53 -10.81 3.43 4.48
N VAL A 54 -10.76 2.11 4.20
CA VAL A 54 -11.98 1.36 3.83
C VAL A 54 -13.03 1.47 4.94
N HIS A 55 -12.66 1.20 6.19
CA HIS A 55 -13.55 1.27 7.35
C HIS A 55 -14.27 2.62 7.44
N ARG A 56 -13.54 3.72 7.30
CA ARG A 56 -14.10 5.07 7.41
C ARG A 56 -14.93 5.47 6.20
N HIS A 57 -14.49 5.16 4.98
CA HIS A 57 -14.99 5.86 3.79
C HIS A 57 -15.79 5.00 2.82
N ALA A 58 -15.55 3.68 2.74
CA ALA A 58 -16.20 2.82 1.76
C ALA A 58 -17.72 2.74 1.98
N ARG A 59 -18.48 2.81 0.90
CA ARG A 59 -19.94 2.68 0.86
C ARG A 59 -20.33 1.80 -0.34
N PRO A 60 -21.45 1.06 -0.29
CA PRO A 60 -22.41 1.00 0.82
C PRO A 60 -21.95 0.16 2.01
N ASP A 61 -21.01 -0.76 1.81
CA ASP A 61 -20.48 -1.62 2.88
C ASP A 61 -18.94 -1.54 2.99
N LYS A 62 -18.38 -2.30 3.93
CA LYS A 62 -16.95 -2.30 4.29
C LYS A 62 -16.22 -3.55 3.81
N THR A 63 -16.81 -4.27 2.86
CA THR A 63 -16.22 -5.48 2.29
C THR A 63 -15.02 -5.10 1.44
N CYS A 64 -13.92 -5.78 1.67
CA CYS A 64 -12.70 -5.57 0.93
C CYS A 64 -11.88 -6.85 0.82
N VAL A 65 -11.00 -6.86 -0.17
CA VAL A 65 -10.03 -7.92 -0.40
C VAL A 65 -8.64 -7.33 -0.21
N VAL A 66 -7.86 -7.94 0.67
CA VAL A 66 -6.42 -7.65 0.82
C VAL A 66 -5.66 -8.69 0.02
N GLU A 67 -4.83 -8.23 -0.90
CA GLU A 67 -3.92 -9.08 -1.67
C GLU A 67 -2.48 -8.70 -1.36
N MET A 68 -1.63 -9.70 -1.15
CA MET A 68 -0.18 -9.55 -1.08
C MET A 68 0.42 -10.37 -2.20
N GLU A 69 1.27 -9.76 -3.01
CA GLU A 69 2.01 -10.42 -4.08
C GLU A 69 3.49 -10.09 -3.94
N LEU A 70 4.35 -11.11 -4.06
CA LEU A 70 5.78 -10.95 -4.09
C LEU A 70 6.32 -11.33 -5.46
N LEU A 71 6.70 -10.31 -6.24
CA LEU A 71 7.08 -10.44 -7.63
C LEU A 71 8.27 -9.51 -7.94
N HIS A 72 9.26 -10.01 -8.70
CA HIS A 72 10.48 -9.26 -9.09
C HIS A 72 11.21 -8.54 -7.94
N GLY A 73 11.21 -9.12 -6.73
CA GLY A 73 11.88 -8.50 -5.57
C GLY A 73 11.11 -7.35 -4.93
N ALA A 74 9.83 -7.17 -5.27
CA ALA A 74 8.93 -6.23 -4.62
C ALA A 74 7.74 -6.97 -4.02
N LEU A 75 7.39 -6.61 -2.79
CA LEU A 75 6.13 -6.97 -2.16
C LEU A 75 5.12 -5.88 -2.48
N THR A 76 4.06 -6.22 -3.21
CA THR A 76 2.89 -5.37 -3.42
C THR A 76 1.80 -5.77 -2.44
N VAL A 77 1.20 -4.80 -1.75
CA VAL A 77 0.02 -5.00 -0.93
C VAL A 77 -1.10 -4.12 -1.50
N SER A 78 -2.21 -4.76 -1.87
CA SER A 78 -3.37 -4.13 -2.49
C SER A 78 -4.61 -4.33 -1.63
N VAL A 79 -5.46 -3.31 -1.57
CA VAL A 79 -6.77 -3.37 -0.93
C VAL A 79 -7.83 -2.96 -1.94
N HIS A 80 -8.70 -3.90 -2.28
CA HIS A 80 -9.84 -3.70 -3.16
C HIS A 80 -11.08 -3.45 -2.31
N ASP A 81 -11.87 -2.43 -2.62
CA ASP A 81 -13.17 -2.20 -2.00
C ASP A 81 -14.19 -1.76 -3.04
N GLY A 82 -15.47 -2.03 -2.77
CA GLY A 82 -16.57 -1.81 -3.73
C GLY A 82 -16.95 -0.36 -3.98
N ASP A 83 -16.28 0.62 -3.35
CA ASP A 83 -16.59 2.03 -3.53
C ASP A 83 -15.72 2.65 -4.64
N PRO A 84 -16.30 3.12 -5.75
CA PRO A 84 -15.54 3.63 -6.91
C PRO A 84 -14.84 4.96 -6.65
N ARG A 85 -15.15 5.64 -5.53
CA ARG A 85 -14.58 6.95 -5.20
C ARG A 85 -13.11 6.79 -4.81
N LEU A 86 -12.23 7.28 -5.67
CA LEU A 86 -10.79 7.32 -5.38
C LEU A 86 -10.50 8.21 -4.17
N PRO A 87 -9.52 7.84 -3.34
CA PRO A 87 -9.13 8.70 -2.24
C PRO A 87 -8.51 9.99 -2.77
N VAL A 88 -8.89 11.12 -2.18
CA VAL A 88 -8.35 12.44 -2.52
C VAL A 88 -7.29 12.80 -1.49
N MET A 89 -6.10 13.17 -1.96
CA MET A 89 -5.09 13.83 -1.13
C MET A 89 -5.39 15.33 -1.10
N THR A 90 -6.23 15.78 -0.17
CA THR A 90 -6.50 17.21 -0.01
C THR A 90 -5.45 17.82 0.93
N ARG A 91 -4.90 18.99 0.56
CA ARG A 91 -4.16 19.83 1.50
C ARG A 91 -5.16 20.44 2.51
N ALA A 92 -4.71 20.71 3.73
CA ALA A 92 -5.58 21.11 4.83
C ALA A 92 -6.37 22.43 4.61
N ASP A 93 -6.08 23.16 3.54
CA ASP A 93 -6.60 24.46 3.15
C ASP A 93 -7.76 24.43 2.13
N ASP A 94 -8.04 23.30 1.47
CA ASP A 94 -8.91 23.26 0.28
C ASP A 94 -10.33 22.67 0.48
N THR A 95 -10.81 22.46 1.71
CA THR A 95 -12.04 21.67 1.92
C THR A 95 -13.25 22.49 2.38
N GLY A 96 -14.37 22.35 1.66
CA GLY A 96 -15.70 22.79 2.08
C GLY A 96 -16.30 22.00 3.26
N ASP A 97 -17.60 22.19 3.50
CA ASP A 97 -18.49 21.70 4.58
C ASP A 97 -17.83 20.99 5.82
N PRO A 98 -18.04 21.47 7.07
CA PRO A 98 -17.28 21.04 8.25
C PRO A 98 -17.27 19.53 8.58
N GLY A 99 -18.28 18.77 8.13
CA GLY A 99 -18.36 17.33 8.34
C GLY A 99 -17.40 16.51 7.46
N ASP A 100 -17.06 17.02 6.27
CA ASP A 100 -16.13 16.37 5.35
C ASP A 100 -14.67 16.68 5.69
N ILE A 101 -14.42 17.75 6.44
CA ILE A 101 -13.07 18.20 6.85
C ILE A 101 -12.37 17.13 7.71
N ASP A 102 -13.01 16.60 8.76
CA ASP A 102 -12.38 15.64 9.68
C ASP A 102 -12.14 14.27 9.00
N ALA A 103 -13.09 13.85 8.16
CA ALA A 103 -13.01 12.63 7.38
C ALA A 103 -11.88 12.71 6.33
N LEU A 104 -11.79 13.81 5.58
CA LEU A 104 -10.76 14.01 4.56
C LEU A 104 -9.37 14.25 5.16
N ALA A 105 -9.27 15.00 6.26
CA ALA A 105 -8.00 15.23 6.96
C ALA A 105 -7.39 13.92 7.46
N THR A 106 -8.22 13.01 7.98
CA THR A 106 -7.74 11.72 8.47
C THR A 106 -7.40 10.76 7.33
N CYS A 107 -8.13 10.80 6.22
CA CYS A 107 -7.77 10.12 4.96
C CYS A 107 -6.39 10.57 4.46
N GLY A 108 -6.16 11.89 4.41
CA GLY A 108 -4.90 12.50 4.01
C GLY A 108 -3.75 12.09 4.90
N ARG A 109 -3.95 12.02 6.23
CA ARG A 109 -2.94 11.52 7.17
C ARG A 109 -2.61 10.04 6.95
N GLY A 110 -3.62 9.19 6.78
CA GLY A 110 -3.41 7.75 6.57
C GLY A 110 -2.63 7.46 5.29
N LEU A 111 -2.98 8.12 4.18
CA LEU A 111 -2.24 7.97 2.93
C LEU A 111 -0.86 8.63 2.95
N ALA A 112 -0.67 9.71 3.70
CA ALA A 112 0.65 10.28 3.92
C ALA A 112 1.57 9.29 4.67
N LEU A 113 1.03 8.52 5.63
CA LEU A 113 1.78 7.45 6.30
C LEU A 113 2.13 6.33 5.33
N VAL A 114 1.18 5.88 4.50
CA VAL A 114 1.44 4.88 3.44
C VAL A 114 2.57 5.38 2.52
N ALA A 115 2.46 6.62 2.04
CA ALA A 115 3.47 7.23 1.18
C ALA A 115 4.86 7.27 1.85
N ALA A 116 4.91 7.62 3.13
CA ALA A 116 6.17 7.72 3.88
C ALA A 116 6.85 6.36 4.12
N VAL A 117 6.09 5.26 4.17
CA VAL A 117 6.64 3.91 4.45
C VAL A 117 6.74 3.02 3.23
N SER A 118 6.41 3.49 2.04
CA SER A 118 6.42 2.72 0.78
C SER A 118 7.41 3.28 -0.23
N GLU A 119 7.92 2.43 -1.11
CA GLU A 119 8.74 2.85 -2.26
C GLU A 119 7.87 3.44 -3.37
N SER A 120 6.67 2.89 -3.55
CA SER A 120 5.62 3.49 -4.36
C SER A 120 4.24 3.06 -3.88
N TRP A 121 3.24 3.88 -4.15
CA TRP A 121 1.84 3.62 -3.82
C TRP A 121 0.94 4.26 -4.88
N GLY A 122 -0.31 3.85 -4.92
CA GLY A 122 -1.28 4.44 -5.83
C GLY A 122 -2.71 3.99 -5.57
N ALA A 123 -3.63 4.57 -6.33
CA ALA A 123 -5.03 4.17 -6.37
C ALA A 123 -5.49 4.08 -7.83
N ARG A 124 -6.30 3.07 -8.14
CA ARG A 124 -6.83 2.83 -9.47
C ARG A 124 -8.31 2.48 -9.37
N SER A 125 -9.14 3.10 -10.22
CA SER A 125 -10.55 2.75 -10.33
C SER A 125 -10.69 1.42 -11.07
N GLU A 126 -11.61 0.58 -10.61
CA GLU A 126 -12.01 -0.66 -11.27
C GLU A 126 -13.41 -0.52 -11.90
N GLY A 127 -13.77 0.71 -12.29
CA GLY A 127 -15.09 1.06 -12.80
C GLY A 127 -16.14 1.04 -11.69
N GLU A 128 -17.32 0.50 -12.00
CA GLU A 128 -18.43 0.38 -11.03
C GLU A 128 -18.18 -0.69 -9.96
N SER A 129 -17.21 -1.59 -10.19
CA SER A 129 -16.82 -2.63 -9.23
C SER A 129 -16.05 -2.08 -8.03
N GLY A 130 -15.65 -0.80 -8.06
CA GLY A 130 -14.99 -0.12 -6.96
C GLY A 130 -13.60 0.39 -7.33
N LYS A 131 -12.65 0.19 -6.42
CA LYS A 131 -11.27 0.64 -6.58
C LYS A 131 -10.28 -0.30 -5.91
N VAL A 132 -9.03 -0.14 -6.31
CA VAL A 132 -7.87 -0.70 -5.61
C VAL A 132 -6.96 0.43 -5.14
N VAL A 133 -6.52 0.35 -3.89
CA VAL A 133 -5.43 1.18 -3.34
C VAL A 133 -4.30 0.25 -2.94
N TRP A 134 -3.07 0.59 -3.31
CA TRP A 134 -1.93 -0.30 -3.18
C TRP A 134 -0.68 0.44 -2.74
N PHE A 135 0.27 -0.30 -2.17
CA PHE A 135 1.64 0.14 -1.95
C PHE A 135 2.63 -0.98 -2.21
N THR A 136 3.89 -0.63 -2.42
CA THR A 136 5.00 -1.55 -2.68
C THR A 136 6.12 -1.38 -1.67
N LEU A 137 6.76 -2.50 -1.36
CA LEU A 137 7.95 -2.59 -0.52
C LEU A 137 9.07 -3.34 -1.24
N SER A 138 10.27 -2.77 -1.29
CA SER A 138 11.43 -3.46 -1.88
C SER A 138 11.96 -4.53 -0.94
N VAL A 139 12.17 -5.75 -1.46
CA VAL A 139 12.79 -6.83 -0.71
C VAL A 139 14.29 -6.57 -0.58
N PRO A 140 14.83 -6.48 0.66
CA PRO A 140 16.26 -6.31 0.87
C PRO A 140 17.05 -7.44 0.22
N GLY A 141 18.09 -7.11 -0.54
CA GLY A 141 18.97 -8.09 -1.18
C GLY A 141 18.46 -8.68 -2.51
N ALA A 142 17.28 -8.28 -3.01
CA ALA A 142 16.84 -8.64 -4.36
C ALA A 142 17.65 -7.94 -5.47
N VAL A 143 18.31 -6.82 -5.14
CA VAL A 143 19.30 -6.16 -5.99
C VAL A 143 20.68 -6.62 -5.55
N GLY A 144 21.26 -7.63 -6.22
CA GLY A 144 22.54 -8.19 -5.77
C GLY A 144 23.17 -9.29 -6.62
N GLY A 145 22.92 -9.34 -7.92
CA GLY A 145 23.65 -10.17 -8.88
C GLY A 145 24.60 -9.33 -9.73
N GLY A 146 25.56 -8.63 -9.11
CA GLY A 146 26.65 -7.98 -9.84
C GLY A 146 27.15 -6.68 -9.21
N GLY A 147 28.42 -6.69 -8.78
CA GLY A 147 29.23 -5.47 -8.64
C GLY A 147 29.66 -5.15 -7.21
N ASN A 148 30.80 -5.70 -6.80
CA ASN A 148 31.62 -5.13 -5.73
C ASN A 148 32.62 -4.14 -6.36
N VAL A 149 32.51 -2.83 -6.09
CA VAL A 149 33.67 -1.95 -5.83
C VAL A 149 33.24 -0.63 -5.18
N MET A 150 33.71 -0.43 -3.94
CA MET A 150 34.39 0.77 -3.40
C MET A 150 34.10 2.15 -4.02
N GLY A 151 33.63 3.09 -3.20
CA GLY A 151 33.73 4.54 -3.49
C GLY A 151 32.84 5.43 -2.61
N ASP A 152 33.41 5.96 -1.53
CA ASP A 152 32.89 7.11 -0.76
C ASP A 152 32.53 8.32 -1.63
N VAL A 153 31.35 8.93 -1.43
CA VAL A 153 31.04 10.36 -1.74
C VAL A 153 29.95 10.89 -0.75
N PRO A 154 30.04 12.14 -0.23
CA PRO A 154 29.52 12.52 1.10
C PRO A 154 28.12 13.17 1.13
N LEU A 155 27.57 13.32 2.35
CA LEU A 155 26.35 14.05 2.71
C LEU A 155 26.37 15.55 2.32
N ARG A 156 25.45 15.94 1.44
CA ARG A 156 24.87 17.28 1.16
C ARG A 156 23.98 17.13 -0.09
N GLU A 157 22.71 17.51 -0.19
CA GLU A 157 21.92 18.64 0.30
C GLU A 157 20.44 18.23 0.37
N LEU A 158 19.70 18.82 1.32
CA LEU A 158 18.24 18.82 1.34
C LEU A 158 17.71 19.64 0.15
N ALA A 159 17.20 18.96 -0.88
CA ALA A 159 16.36 19.55 -1.91
C ALA A 159 15.00 18.82 -1.92
N ALA A 160 13.93 19.61 -1.85
CA ALA A 160 12.55 19.18 -1.74
C ALA A 160 12.11 18.21 -2.86
N PRO A 161 11.16 17.28 -2.60
CA PRO A 161 10.64 16.43 -3.66
C PRO A 161 9.82 17.25 -4.65
N GLN A 162 10.43 17.57 -5.79
CA GLN A 162 9.72 17.86 -7.02
C GLN A 162 9.67 16.61 -7.88
N SER A 163 8.52 15.95 -7.92
CA SER A 163 7.81 15.67 -9.17
C SER A 163 6.56 14.86 -8.87
N VAL A 164 5.45 15.35 -9.39
CA VAL A 164 4.21 14.62 -9.55
C VAL A 164 4.54 13.37 -10.37
N ALA A 165 4.33 12.18 -9.80
CA ALA A 165 4.52 10.92 -10.51
C ALA A 165 3.54 10.86 -11.69
N GLU A 166 4.07 10.95 -12.90
CA GLU A 166 3.36 10.58 -14.12
C GLU A 166 2.85 9.13 -14.01
N PRO A 167 1.64 8.82 -14.48
CA PRO A 167 1.13 7.45 -14.50
C PRO A 167 1.90 6.62 -15.54
N GLN A 168 2.95 5.94 -15.08
CA GLN A 168 3.69 4.97 -15.86
C GLN A 168 2.79 3.74 -16.10
N ARG A 169 2.27 3.69 -17.33
CA ARG A 169 1.56 2.56 -17.95
C ARG A 169 2.38 1.26 -17.82
N TRP A 170 1.85 0.26 -17.13
CA TRP A 170 2.29 -1.13 -17.32
C TRP A 170 1.08 -2.07 -17.46
N ALA A 171 0.93 -2.53 -18.71
CA ALA A 171 0.36 -3.79 -19.19
C ALA A 171 -0.95 -4.30 -18.56
N ALA A 172 -2.05 -4.04 -19.28
CA ALA A 172 -3.04 -5.07 -19.53
C ALA A 172 -2.35 -6.28 -20.18
N ARG A 173 -2.53 -7.48 -19.62
CA ARG A 173 -2.43 -8.73 -20.37
C ARG A 173 -3.58 -9.63 -19.97
N VAL A 174 -4.48 -9.79 -20.96
CA VAL A 174 -5.41 -10.89 -21.17
C VAL A 174 -4.59 -12.17 -21.38
#